data_AF-A0A816RTR4-F1
#
_entry.id   AF-A0A816RTR4-F1
#
_cell.length_a   1.000
_cell.length_b   1.000
_cell.length_c   1.000
_cell.angle_alpha   90.00
_cell.angle_beta   90.00
_cell.angle_gamma   90.00
#
_symmetry.space_group_name_H-M   'P 1'
#
loop_
_entity.id
_entity.type
_entity.pdbx_description
1 polymer ?
#
loop_
_entity_poly.entity_id
_entity_poly.type
_entity_poly.pdbx_seq_one_letter_code
_entity_poly.pdbx_strand_id
1 'polypeptide(L)'
;MDGFLSLPTAHCHAPHPDRVPAIQLKNEIKTRAAMTDESSSSIINSVLRTYPLSAAGELPRSDGLSLTIRRHITTETVDVNGRLPEKLRKTYRDEDFILHEDKKLIIFTTKN
;
A
#
# COMPACT_ATOMS: atom_id res chain seq x y z
N MET A 1 12.77 -28.04 -39.49
CA MET A 1 11.44 -28.46 -39.03
C MET A 1 11.20 -27.70 -37.74
N ASP A 2 10.78 -26.44 -37.87
CA ASP A 2 10.64 -25.52 -36.74
C ASP A 2 9.14 -25.33 -36.46
N GLY A 3 8.68 -25.99 -35.40
CA GLY A 3 7.30 -25.96 -34.96
C GLY A 3 6.99 -24.64 -34.28
N PHE A 4 6.08 -23.86 -34.86
CA PHE A 4 5.38 -22.81 -34.12
C PHE A 4 4.36 -23.48 -33.20
N LEU A 5 4.54 -23.34 -31.88
CA LEU A 5 3.80 -24.05 -30.83
C LEU A 5 2.33 -23.63 -30.64
N SER A 6 1.76 -22.74 -31.46
CA SER A 6 0.30 -22.55 -31.65
C SER A 6 0.06 -21.33 -32.55
N LEU A 7 -1.05 -21.32 -33.29
CA LEU A 7 -1.52 -20.09 -33.94
C LEU A 7 -1.88 -19.05 -32.86
N PRO A 8 -1.54 -17.76 -33.04
CA PRO A 8 -2.03 -16.70 -32.18
C PRO A 8 -3.56 -16.74 -32.13
N THR A 9 -4.12 -16.91 -30.93
CA THR A 9 -5.57 -16.82 -30.75
C THR A 9 -5.99 -15.35 -30.90
N ALA A 10 -7.06 -15.13 -31.63
CA ALA A 10 -7.66 -13.81 -31.84
C ALA A 10 -8.37 -13.30 -30.57
N HIS A 11 -7.68 -13.25 -29.43
CA HIS A 11 -8.17 -12.62 -28.21
C HIS A 11 -8.05 -11.09 -28.32
N CYS A 12 -8.72 -10.52 -29.31
CA CYS A 12 -8.96 -9.07 -29.40
C CYS A 12 -10.40 -8.81 -28.97
N HIS A 13 -10.60 -8.44 -27.71
CA HIS A 13 -11.86 -7.90 -27.21
C HIS A 13 -11.67 -6.43 -26.86
N ALA A 14 -12.72 -5.64 -27.05
CA ALA A 14 -12.73 -4.28 -26.54
C ALA A 14 -12.57 -4.31 -25.00
N PRO A 15 -11.85 -3.32 -24.42
CA PRO A 15 -11.73 -3.23 -22.97
C PRO A 15 -13.12 -3.07 -22.33
N HIS A 16 -13.35 -3.76 -21.22
CA HIS A 16 -14.59 -3.62 -20.47
C HIS A 16 -14.61 -2.23 -19.81
N PRO A 17 -15.52 -1.32 -20.20
CA PRO A 17 -15.48 0.07 -19.76
C PRO A 17 -15.60 0.17 -18.24
N ASP A 18 -16.43 -0.66 -17.61
CA ASP A 18 -16.65 -0.64 -16.16
C ASP A 18 -15.43 -1.09 -15.33
N ARG A 19 -14.46 -1.76 -15.97
CA ARG A 19 -13.20 -2.13 -15.29
C ARG A 19 -12.22 -0.97 -15.18
N VAL A 20 -12.36 0.04 -16.03
CA VAL A 20 -11.46 1.20 -16.04
C VAL A 20 -11.57 1.97 -14.71
N PRO A 21 -12.77 2.32 -14.21
CA PRO A 21 -12.92 2.94 -12.89
C PRO A 21 -12.34 2.09 -11.74
N ALA A 22 -12.53 0.77 -11.76
CA ALA A 22 -12.02 -0.11 -10.72
C ALA A 22 -10.47 -0.16 -10.69
N ILE A 23 -9.82 -0.09 -11.86
CA ILE A 23 -8.35 -0.01 -11.96
C ILE A 23 -7.86 1.36 -11.47
N GLN A 24 -8.53 2.45 -11.87
CA GLN A 24 -8.20 3.80 -11.43
C GLN A 24 -8.31 3.93 -9.90
N LEU A 25 -9.40 3.44 -9.32
CA LEU A 25 -9.62 3.39 -7.87
C LEU A 25 -8.47 2.70 -7.14
N LYS A 26 -8.07 1.51 -7.62
CA LYS A 26 -6.95 0.75 -7.03
C LYS A 26 -5.64 1.52 -7.10
N ASN A 27 -5.36 2.21 -8.20
CA ASN A 27 -4.14 2.99 -8.36
C ASN A 27 -4.14 4.21 -7.44
N GLU A 28 -5.27 4.93 -7.36
CA GLU A 28 -5.40 6.07 -6.43
C GLU A 28 -5.17 5.65 -4.98
N ILE A 29 -5.77 4.53 -4.55
CA ILE A 29 -5.59 3.99 -3.21
C ILE A 29 -4.12 3.65 -2.93
N LYS A 30 -3.42 3.02 -3.89
CA LYS A 30 -1.99 2.71 -3.74
C LYS A 30 -1.14 3.96 -3.60
N THR A 31 -1.37 4.95 -4.48
CA THR A 31 -0.61 6.21 -4.46
C THR A 31 -0.86 6.96 -3.15
N ARG A 32 -2.12 7.07 -2.71
CA ARG A 32 -2.43 7.77 -1.45
C ARG A 32 -1.85 7.04 -0.24
N ALA A 33 -1.94 5.71 -0.20
CA ALA A 33 -1.34 4.91 0.88
C ALA A 33 0.18 5.08 0.98
N ALA A 34 0.89 5.24 -0.14
CA ALA A 34 2.35 5.44 -0.14
C ALA A 34 2.78 6.87 0.22
N MET A 35 1.92 7.85 -0.02
CA MET A 35 2.27 9.28 0.08
C MET A 35 1.70 9.97 1.32
N THR A 36 0.79 9.32 2.06
CA THR A 36 0.07 9.93 3.19
C THR A 36 0.00 8.99 4.39
N ASP A 37 -0.10 9.56 5.59
CA ASP A 37 -0.34 8.83 6.86
C ASP A 37 -1.84 8.70 7.18
N GLU A 38 -2.71 8.78 6.17
CA GLU A 38 -4.15 8.66 6.36
C GLU A 38 -4.56 7.25 6.82
N SER A 39 -5.60 7.16 7.66
CA SER A 39 -6.17 5.87 8.05
C SER A 39 -6.80 5.16 6.84
N SER A 40 -6.76 3.82 6.83
CA SER A 40 -7.32 3.05 5.70
C SER A 40 -8.80 3.34 5.46
N SER A 41 -9.57 3.60 6.52
CA SER A 41 -10.98 3.98 6.41
C SER A 41 -11.16 5.37 5.80
N SER A 42 -10.30 6.34 6.11
CA SER A 42 -10.29 7.66 5.47
C SER A 42 -10.05 7.55 3.97
N ILE A 43 -9.00 6.83 3.58
CA ILE A 43 -8.63 6.62 2.17
C ILE A 43 -9.80 5.93 1.44
N ILE A 44 -10.31 4.82 1.96
CA ILE A 44 -11.41 4.08 1.32
C ILE A 44 -12.65 4.97 1.18
N ASN A 45 -13.09 5.64 2.24
CA ASN A 45 -14.30 6.47 2.20
C ASN A 45 -14.16 7.65 1.25
N SER A 46 -12.97 8.26 1.17
CA SER A 46 -12.70 9.37 0.25
C SER A 46 -12.78 8.92 -1.21
N VAL A 47 -12.09 7.84 -1.56
CA VAL A 47 -12.00 7.37 -2.95
C VAL A 47 -13.33 6.73 -3.40
N LEU A 48 -14.07 6.08 -2.50
CA LEU A 48 -15.39 5.52 -2.83
C LEU A 48 -16.46 6.59 -3.12
N ARG A 49 -16.35 7.79 -2.54
CA ARG A 49 -17.32 8.88 -2.78
C ARG A 49 -17.35 9.34 -4.24
N THR A 50 -16.23 9.21 -4.95
CA THR A 50 -16.10 9.64 -6.35
C THR A 50 -16.28 8.48 -7.34
N TYR A 51 -16.55 7.27 -6.86
CA TYR A 51 -16.67 6.10 -7.71
C TYR A 51 -17.98 6.12 -8.53
N PRO A 52 -17.94 5.91 -9.85
CA PRO A 52 -19.11 6.04 -10.70
C PRO A 52 -20.11 4.89 -10.46
N LEU A 53 -21.39 5.25 -10.29
CA LEU A 53 -22.48 4.30 -10.06
C LEU A 53 -22.63 3.31 -11.22
N SER A 54 -22.33 3.73 -12.46
CA SER A 54 -22.37 2.87 -13.65
C SER A 54 -21.41 1.68 -13.56
N ALA A 55 -20.32 1.79 -12.80
CA ALA A 55 -19.32 0.75 -12.62
C ALA A 55 -19.44 0.00 -11.28
N ALA A 56 -20.57 0.14 -10.57
CA ALA A 56 -20.76 -0.46 -9.24
C ALA A 56 -20.58 -1.99 -9.23
N GLY A 57 -20.88 -2.67 -10.34
CA GLY A 57 -20.69 -4.11 -10.48
C GLY A 57 -19.22 -4.57 -10.47
N GLU A 58 -18.29 -3.68 -10.81
CA GLU A 58 -16.84 -3.94 -10.81
C GLU A 58 -16.15 -3.40 -9.54
N LEU A 59 -16.93 -2.96 -8.54
CA LEU A 59 -16.36 -2.38 -7.32
C LEU A 59 -15.52 -3.42 -6.56
N PRO A 60 -14.24 -3.11 -6.25
CA PRO A 60 -13.41 -4.02 -5.47
C PRO A 60 -13.93 -4.20 -4.04
N ARG A 61 -13.81 -5.42 -3.51
CA ARG A 61 -14.18 -5.72 -2.12
C ARG A 61 -13.35 -4.90 -1.12
N SER A 62 -14.01 -4.39 -0.08
CA SER A 62 -13.40 -3.58 0.99
C SER A 62 -12.18 -4.23 1.65
N ASP A 63 -12.23 -5.54 1.86
CA ASP A 63 -11.13 -6.28 2.51
C ASP A 63 -9.87 -6.29 1.64
N GLY A 64 -10.06 -6.45 0.33
CA GLY A 64 -8.97 -6.39 -0.66
C GLY A 64 -8.36 -4.99 -0.76
N LEU A 65 -9.17 -3.95 -0.63
CA LEU A 65 -8.70 -2.56 -0.59
C LEU A 65 -7.91 -2.30 0.70
N SER A 66 -8.40 -2.75 1.85
CA SER A 66 -7.73 -2.62 3.13
C SER A 66 -6.36 -3.31 3.14
N LEU A 67 -6.28 -4.52 2.58
CA LEU A 67 -5.01 -5.23 2.43
C LEU A 67 -4.04 -4.50 1.49
N THR A 68 -4.57 -3.92 0.39
CA THR A 68 -3.76 -3.14 -0.56
C THR A 68 -3.15 -1.92 0.11
N ILE A 69 -3.95 -1.19 0.91
CA ILE A 69 -3.49 -0.03 1.69
C ILE A 69 -2.37 -0.45 2.64
N ARG A 70 -2.60 -1.47 3.47
CA ARG A 70 -1.58 -1.94 4.43
C ARG A 70 -0.24 -2.30 3.78
N ARG A 71 -0.26 -2.84 2.55
CA ARG A 71 0.95 -3.19 1.81
C ARG A 71 1.68 -1.99 1.20
N HIS A 72 0.98 -0.89 0.96
CA HIS A 72 1.53 0.31 0.32
C HIS A 72 1.74 1.47 1.28
N ILE A 73 1.21 1.40 2.50
CA ILE A 73 1.66 2.25 3.60
C ILE A 73 3.15 2.00 3.75
N THR A 74 3.92 3.07 3.60
CA THR A 74 5.37 3.08 3.69
C THR A 74 5.77 2.63 5.09
N THR A 75 5.99 1.33 5.26
CA THR A 75 6.59 0.81 6.49
C THR A 75 8.00 1.35 6.56
N GLU A 76 8.24 2.12 7.61
CA GLU A 76 9.55 2.63 7.97
C GLU A 76 10.60 1.52 7.94
N THR A 77 11.47 1.57 6.93
CA THR A 77 12.56 0.63 6.78
C THR A 77 13.70 1.04 7.70
N VAL A 78 14.37 0.05 8.31
CA VAL A 78 15.63 0.28 9.01
C VAL A 78 16.64 0.99 8.11
N ASP A 79 17.45 1.87 8.70
CA ASP A 79 18.48 2.64 8.02
C ASP A 79 19.62 1.74 7.51
N VAL A 80 20.61 2.36 6.85
CA VAL A 80 21.78 1.65 6.29
C VAL A 80 22.61 0.91 7.36
N ASN A 81 22.46 1.29 8.63
CA ASN A 81 23.12 0.66 9.78
C ASN A 81 22.24 -0.40 10.47
N GLY A 82 21.06 -0.69 9.91
CA GLY A 82 20.10 -1.62 10.48
C GLY A 82 19.32 -1.07 11.67
N ARG A 83 19.29 0.26 11.88
CA ARG A 83 18.57 0.91 12.98
C ARG A 83 17.18 1.37 12.57
N LEU A 84 16.23 1.34 13.49
CA LEU A 84 14.91 1.96 13.26
C LEU A 84 15.05 3.45 12.88
N PRO A 85 14.17 3.99 12.01
CA PRO A 85 14.23 5.40 11.65
C PRO A 85 14.09 6.33 12.86
N GLU A 86 14.70 7.50 12.73
CA GLU A 86 14.86 8.46 13.82
C GLU A 86 13.52 8.83 14.49
N LYS A 87 12.46 8.99 13.69
CA LYS A 87 11.11 9.29 14.20
C LYS A 87 10.50 8.20 15.09
N LEU A 88 10.95 6.96 14.97
CA LEU A 88 10.56 5.84 15.86
C LEU A 88 11.55 5.63 17.01
N ARG A 89 12.77 6.17 16.88
CA ARG A 89 13.82 6.05 17.88
C ARG A 89 13.76 7.16 18.92
N LYS A 90 13.20 8.34 18.59
CA LYS A 90 13.23 9.52 19.46
C LYS A 90 11.93 9.78 20.21
N THR A 91 12.06 10.33 21.41
CA THR A 91 10.99 10.91 22.23
C THR A 91 10.58 12.27 21.68
N TYR A 92 9.45 12.81 22.16
CA TYR A 92 9.03 14.19 21.90
C TYR A 92 10.03 15.25 22.40
N ARG A 93 11.08 14.85 23.13
CA ARG A 93 12.15 15.72 23.65
C ARG A 93 13.47 15.51 22.91
N ASP A 94 13.45 14.84 21.75
CA ASP A 94 14.62 14.47 20.94
C ASP A 94 15.60 13.50 21.61
N GLU A 95 15.18 12.81 22.68
CA GLU A 95 15.97 11.79 23.38
C GLU A 95 15.75 10.43 22.74
N ASP A 96 16.77 9.56 22.71
CA ASP A 96 16.59 8.19 22.20
C ASP A 96 15.77 7.33 23.19
N PHE A 97 14.64 6.79 22.73
CA PHE A 97 13.87 5.73 23.39
C PHE A 97 14.58 4.37 23.35
N ILE A 98 15.50 4.15 22.41
CA ILE A 98 16.09 2.82 22.17
C ILE A 98 17.52 2.81 22.69
N LEU A 99 17.77 1.98 23.71
CA LEU A 99 19.11 1.79 24.28
C LEU A 99 19.87 0.65 23.60
N HIS A 100 19.15 -0.39 23.15
CA HIS A 100 19.74 -1.57 22.55
C HIS A 100 18.84 -2.18 21.47
N GLU A 101 19.45 -2.47 20.32
CA GLU A 101 18.81 -3.09 19.16
C GLU A 101 19.68 -4.24 18.66
N ASP A 102 19.12 -5.46 18.65
CA ASP A 102 19.68 -6.66 18.04
C ASP A 102 18.59 -7.35 17.20
N LYS A 103 18.98 -8.28 16.32
CA LYS A 103 18.09 -9.01 15.39
C LYS A 103 16.90 -9.73 16.05
N LYS A 104 16.95 -9.95 17.37
CA LYS A 104 15.91 -10.66 18.13
C LYS A 104 15.27 -9.83 19.24
N LEU A 105 15.82 -8.66 19.57
CA LEU A 105 15.41 -7.90 20.76
C LEU A 105 15.59 -6.40 20.55
N ILE A 106 14.56 -5.65 20.90
CA ILE A 106 14.58 -4.19 20.96
C ILE A 106 14.21 -3.78 22.39
N ILE A 107 15.10 -3.05 23.06
CA ILE A 107 14.89 -2.55 24.43
C ILE A 107 14.56 -1.06 24.39
N PHE A 108 13.34 -0.73 24.80
CA PHE A 108 12.87 0.64 24.96
C PHE A 108 13.10 1.13 26.39
N THR A 109 13.89 2.18 26.55
CA THR A 109 14.11 2.87 27.83
C THR A 109 14.46 4.33 27.56
N THR A 110 14.04 5.21 28.45
CA THR A 110 14.41 6.64 28.41
C THR A 110 15.76 6.82 29.11
N LYS A 111 16.61 7.73 28.63
CA LYS A 111 17.77 8.17 29.42
C LYS A 111 17.26 9.00 30.60
N ASN A 112 17.58 8.58 31.82
CA ASN A 112 17.41 9.40 33.03
C ASN A 112 18.38 10.57 33.01
#